data_AF-A0A1A2CVI4-F1
#
_entry.id   AF-A0A1A2CVI4-F1
#
_cell.length_a   1.000
_cell.length_b   1.000
_cell.length_c   1.000
_cell.angle_alpha   90.00
_cell.angle_beta   90.00
_cell.angle_gamma   90.00
#
_symmetry.space_group_name_H-M   'P 1'
#
loop_
_entity.id
_entity.type
_entity.pdbx_description
1 polymer ?
#
loop_
_entity_poly.entity_id
_entity_poly.type
_entity_poly.pdbx_seq_one_letter_code
_entity_poly.pdbx_strand_id
1 'polypeptide(L)'
;MTQPVTATVETQITLVDRYFHTRTERECGCQLVEMQGKVVCQVDTNTYLVQLYEWFVGEPLHQVLLTLEDFMSRNTVFYDDAEWMKFAYDHERGVRVTCEHQRGLL
;
A
#
# COMPACT_ATOMS: atom_id res chain seq x y z
N MET A 1 15.72 22.49 -42.58
CA MET A 1 16.48 21.51 -41.78
C MET A 1 15.82 21.46 -40.42
N THR A 2 15.03 20.44 -40.13
CA THR A 2 14.26 20.32 -38.87
C THR A 2 15.04 19.40 -37.96
N GLN A 3 15.46 19.90 -36.79
CA GLN A 3 16.17 19.07 -35.80
C GLN A 3 15.18 18.06 -35.18
N PRO A 4 15.62 16.82 -34.88
CA PRO A 4 14.80 15.87 -34.16
C PRO A 4 14.73 16.28 -32.68
N VAL A 5 13.51 16.45 -32.17
CA VAL A 5 13.27 16.65 -30.74
C VAL A 5 13.41 15.29 -30.08
N THR A 6 14.52 15.07 -29.38
CA THR A 6 14.70 13.90 -28.53
C THR A 6 13.77 14.04 -27.33
N ALA A 7 12.66 13.31 -27.31
CA ALA A 7 11.79 13.24 -26.16
C ALA A 7 12.53 12.51 -25.03
N THR A 8 12.81 13.21 -23.94
CA THR A 8 13.25 12.61 -22.69
C THR A 8 12.09 11.78 -22.15
N VAL A 9 12.22 10.45 -22.12
CA VAL A 9 11.24 9.59 -21.45
C VAL A 9 11.45 9.79 -19.95
N GLU A 10 10.67 10.70 -19.36
CA GLU A 10 10.53 10.76 -17.91
C GLU A 10 9.84 9.46 -17.50
N THR A 11 10.56 8.56 -16.83
CA THR A 11 9.98 7.35 -16.27
C THR A 11 9.00 7.78 -15.18
N GLN A 12 7.73 7.92 -15.55
CA GLN A 12 6.67 8.23 -14.61
C GLN A 12 6.56 7.02 -13.66
N ILE A 13 6.92 7.22 -12.38
CA ILE A 13 6.77 6.19 -11.36
C ILE A 13 5.27 5.97 -11.19
N THR A 14 4.76 4.89 -11.78
CA THR A 14 3.37 4.50 -11.63
C THR A 14 3.19 3.65 -10.38
N LEU A 15 2.10 3.90 -9.66
CA LEU A 15 1.67 3.07 -8.53
C LEU A 15 0.98 1.79 -9.01
N VAL A 16 0.64 1.68 -10.30
CA VAL A 16 0.02 0.48 -10.87
C VAL A 16 0.91 -0.74 -10.62
N ASP A 17 0.26 -1.85 -10.28
CA ASP A 17 0.87 -3.12 -9.87
C ASP A 17 1.60 -3.13 -8.53
N ARG A 18 1.73 -1.99 -7.84
CA ARG A 18 2.27 -1.96 -6.48
C ARG A 18 1.31 -2.57 -5.47
N TYR A 19 1.87 -3.32 -4.54
CA TYR A 19 1.18 -3.77 -3.34
C TYR A 19 1.33 -2.72 -2.24
N PHE A 20 0.43 -2.68 -1.27
CA PHE A 20 0.52 -1.70 -0.20
C PHE A 20 -0.07 -2.15 1.13
N HIS A 21 0.42 -1.52 2.19
CA HIS A 21 -0.21 -1.46 3.51
C HIS A 21 -0.52 -0.01 3.86
N THR A 22 -1.70 0.27 4.43
CA THR A 22 -1.91 1.48 5.22
C THR A 22 -1.69 1.15 6.70
N ARG A 23 -1.13 2.10 7.46
CA ARG A 23 -0.73 1.86 8.85
C ARG A 23 -1.22 2.97 9.76
N THR A 24 -1.72 2.59 10.94
CA THR A 24 -2.06 3.54 11.99
C THR A 24 -1.18 3.32 13.21
N GLU A 25 -0.57 4.40 13.67
CA GLU A 25 0.19 4.41 14.92
C GLU A 25 -0.77 4.47 16.11
N ARG A 26 -0.55 3.59 17.08
CA ARG A 26 -1.27 3.60 18.37
C ARG A 26 -0.47 4.35 19.41
N GLU A 27 -1.15 4.81 20.46
CA GLU A 27 -0.51 5.43 21.64
C GLU A 27 0.58 4.54 22.27
N CYS A 28 0.48 3.21 22.14
CA CYS A 28 1.51 2.24 22.54
C CYS A 28 2.79 2.27 21.67
N GLY A 29 2.91 3.17 20.68
CA GLY A 29 4.00 3.23 19.71
C GLY A 29 3.99 2.09 18.69
N CYS A 30 2.94 1.25 18.68
CA CYS A 30 2.79 0.14 17.75
C CYS A 30 2.11 0.60 16.46
N GLN A 31 2.58 0.08 15.32
CA GLN A 31 1.96 0.30 14.00
C GLN A 31 1.02 -0.86 13.70
N LEU A 32 -0.26 -0.57 13.47
CA LEU A 32 -1.26 -1.55 13.05
C LEU A 32 -1.53 -1.40 11.55
N VAL A 33 -1.55 -2.51 10.81
CA VAL A 33 -2.00 -2.49 9.41
C VAL A 33 -3.52 -2.38 9.38
N GLU A 34 -4.04 -1.39 8.68
CA GLU A 34 -5.49 -1.18 8.52
C GLU A 34 -6.02 -1.73 7.21
N MET A 35 -5.25 -1.58 6.13
CA MET A 35 -5.60 -2.07 4.80
C MET A 35 -4.39 -2.73 4.18
N GLN A 36 -4.64 -3.81 3.44
CA GLN A 36 -3.68 -4.37 2.50
C GLN A 36 -4.31 -4.51 1.12
N GLY A 37 -3.54 -4.25 0.07
CA GLY A 37 -4.09 -4.19 -1.26
C GLY A 37 -3.06 -4.20 -2.38
N LYS A 38 -3.57 -4.24 -3.61
CA LYS A 38 -2.82 -4.04 -4.84
C LYS A 38 -3.48 -2.93 -5.66
N VAL A 39 -2.68 -2.03 -6.21
CA VAL A 39 -3.15 -1.05 -7.19
C VAL A 39 -3.35 -1.76 -8.54
N VAL A 40 -4.59 -1.77 -9.01
CA VAL A 40 -5.01 -2.49 -10.22
C VAL A 40 -4.79 -1.62 -11.46
N CYS A 41 -5.27 -0.38 -11.42
CA CYS A 41 -5.08 0.57 -12.51
C CYS A 41 -5.22 2.01 -12.02
N GLN A 42 -4.73 2.93 -12.84
CA GLN A 42 -4.96 4.36 -12.67
C GLN A 42 -6.20 4.76 -13.49
N VAL A 43 -7.19 5.36 -12.83
CA VAL A 43 -8.46 5.78 -13.45
C VAL A 43 -8.32 7.17 -14.06
N ASP A 44 -7.64 8.07 -13.34
CA ASP A 44 -7.29 9.41 -13.80
C ASP A 44 -5.98 9.88 -13.12
N THR A 45 -5.57 11.13 -13.33
CA THR A 45 -4.31 11.68 -12.80
C THR A 45 -4.11 11.46 -11.29
N ASN A 46 -5.18 11.47 -10.50
CA ASN A 46 -5.10 11.38 -9.04
C ASN A 46 -5.86 10.19 -8.43
N THR A 47 -6.62 9.43 -9.21
CA THR A 47 -7.46 8.33 -8.72
C THR A 47 -6.99 6.97 -9.22
N TYR A 48 -6.95 6.01 -8.31
CA TYR A 48 -6.53 4.63 -8.56
C TYR A 48 -7.62 3.65 -8.13
N LEU A 49 -7.82 2.61 -8.93
CA LEU A 49 -8.59 1.44 -8.52
C LEU A 49 -7.66 0.49 -7.78
N VAL A 50 -8.05 0.09 -6.58
CA VAL A 50 -7.31 -0.91 -5.79
C VAL A 50 -8.16 -2.13 -5.50
N GLN A 51 -7.52 -3.30 -5.47
CA GLN A 51 -8.07 -4.52 -4.92
C GLN A 51 -7.61 -4.64 -3.47
N LEU A 52 -8.54 -4.70 -2.52
CA LEU A 52 -8.24 -4.98 -1.12
C LEU A 52 -8.25 -6.49 -0.86
N TYR A 53 -7.40 -6.93 0.05
CA TYR A 53 -7.33 -8.32 0.49
C TYR A 53 -7.63 -8.44 1.99
N GLU A 54 -8.32 -9.52 2.36
CA GLU A 54 -8.62 -9.88 3.74
C GLU A 54 -7.32 -10.20 4.49
N TRP A 55 -7.19 -9.72 5.73
CA TRP A 55 -5.91 -9.71 6.44
C TRP A 55 -5.39 -11.11 6.76
N PHE A 56 -6.26 -12.03 7.17
CA PHE A 56 -5.84 -13.32 7.72
C PHE A 56 -5.50 -14.32 6.62
N VAL A 57 -6.31 -14.36 5.56
CA VAL A 57 -6.17 -15.36 4.49
C VAL A 57 -5.56 -14.77 3.22
N GLY A 58 -5.61 -13.44 3.05
CA GLY A 58 -5.20 -12.78 1.81
C GLY A 58 -6.20 -12.94 0.67
N GLU A 59 -7.43 -13.32 0.95
CA GLU A 59 -8.47 -13.46 -0.08
C GLU A 59 -8.92 -12.08 -0.59
N PRO A 60 -9.24 -11.94 -1.89
CA PRO A 60 -9.79 -10.70 -2.42
C PRO A 60 -11.11 -10.33 -1.71
N LEU A 61 -11.19 -9.11 -1.18
CA LEU A 61 -12.36 -8.61 -0.47
C LEU A 61 -13.30 -7.84 -1.42
N HIS A 62 -12.90 -6.61 -1.78
CA HIS A 62 -13.61 -5.78 -2.75
C HIS A 62 -12.65 -4.74 -3.33
N GLN A 63 -13.10 -4.06 -4.38
CA GLN A 63 -12.36 -2.98 -5.01
C GLN A 63 -12.86 -1.62 -4.53
N VAL A 64 -11.95 -0.68 -4.35
CA VAL A 64 -12.27 0.72 -4.00
C VAL A 64 -11.45 1.68 -4.85
N LEU A 65 -11.96 2.90 -5.01
CA LEU A 65 -11.21 4.01 -5.58
C LEU A 65 -10.49 4.74 -4.45
N LEU A 66 -9.18 4.93 -4.58
CA LEU A 66 -8.37 5.74 -3.68
C LEU A 66 -7.68 6.84 -4.48
N THR A 67 -7.66 8.03 -3.89
CA THR A 67 -6.89 9.14 -4.45
C THR A 67 -5.43 9.06 -4.00
N LEU A 68 -4.54 9.80 -4.68
CA LEU A 68 -3.17 9.98 -4.22
C LEU A 68 -3.12 10.60 -2.80
N GLU A 69 -4.06 11.50 -2.49
CA GLU A 69 -4.21 12.09 -1.16
C GLU A 69 -4.60 11.05 -0.10
N ASP A 70 -5.46 10.09 -0.43
CA ASP A 70 -5.78 8.97 0.46
C ASP A 70 -4.52 8.18 0.82
N PHE A 71 -3.66 7.86 -0.16
CA PHE A 71 -2.42 7.15 0.12
C PHE A 71 -1.46 7.96 1.00
N MET A 72 -1.31 9.25 0.73
CA MET A 72 -0.42 10.13 1.51
C MET A 72 -0.91 10.36 2.94
N SER A 73 -2.23 10.47 3.14
CA SER A 73 -2.82 10.72 4.46
C SER A 73 -2.86 9.48 5.37
N ARG A 74 -2.83 8.27 4.80
CA ARG A 74 -3.00 6.99 5.53
C ARG A 74 -1.70 6.26 5.86
N ASN A 75 -0.56 6.96 5.86
CA ASN A 75 0.77 6.39 6.13
C ASN A 75 1.01 5.10 5.33
N THR A 76 0.86 5.21 4.01
CA THR A 76 0.91 4.07 3.10
C THR A 76 2.36 3.66 2.80
N VAL A 77 2.63 2.36 2.87
CA VAL A 77 3.89 1.75 2.43
C VAL A 77 3.61 0.88 1.22
N PHE A 78 4.38 1.07 0.15
CA PHE A 78 4.26 0.32 -1.10
C PHE A 78 5.36 -0.74 -1.23
N TYR A 79 5.02 -1.85 -1.89
CA TYR A 79 5.91 -2.99 -2.15
C TYR A 79 5.85 -3.37 -3.63
N ASP A 80 6.94 -3.96 -4.10
CA ASP A 80 7.09 -4.40 -5.49
C ASP A 80 6.22 -5.64 -5.80
N ASP A 81 6.07 -6.53 -4.82
CA ASP A 81 5.33 -7.78 -4.97
C ASP A 81 4.60 -8.19 -3.67
N ALA A 82 3.71 -9.18 -3.82
CA ALA A 82 2.87 -9.69 -2.74
C ALA A 82 3.66 -10.45 -1.67
N GLU A 83 4.79 -11.09 -2.04
CA GLU A 83 5.61 -11.86 -1.12
C GLU A 83 6.31 -10.92 -0.15
N TRP A 84 6.90 -9.83 -0.66
CA TRP A 84 7.53 -8.82 0.16
C TRP A 84 6.54 -8.14 1.10
N MET A 85 5.35 -7.78 0.61
CA MET A 85 4.26 -7.27 1.46
C MET A 85 3.89 -8.27 2.57
N LYS A 86 3.73 -9.55 2.22
CA LYS A 86 3.36 -10.63 3.14
C LYS A 86 4.39 -10.89 4.22
N PHE A 87 5.67 -10.64 3.98
CA PHE A 87 6.75 -10.85 4.96
C PHE A 87 7.33 -9.54 5.51
N ALA A 88 6.69 -8.39 5.26
CA ALA A 88 7.18 -7.09 5.71
C ALA A 88 7.42 -7.02 7.22
N TYR A 89 6.64 -7.73 8.03
CA TYR A 89 6.79 -7.79 9.49
C TYR A 89 8.06 -8.54 9.97
N ASP A 90 8.63 -9.43 9.16
CA ASP A 90 9.86 -10.15 9.50
C ASP A 90 11.10 -9.28 9.29
N HIS A 91 11.00 -8.27 8.42
CA HIS A 91 12.12 -7.43 8.00
C HIS A 91 12.08 -6.02 8.60
N GLU A 92 10.90 -5.48 8.88
CA GLU A 92 10.74 -4.14 9.46
C GLU A 92 10.59 -4.21 10.98
N ARG A 93 11.62 -3.77 11.71
CA ARG A 93 11.56 -3.60 13.16
C ARG A 93 10.40 -2.67 13.53
N GLY A 94 9.32 -3.21 14.10
CA GLY A 94 8.24 -2.43 14.70
C GLY A 94 6.87 -2.54 14.02
N VAL A 95 6.74 -3.23 12.87
CA VAL A 95 5.43 -3.59 12.32
C VAL A 95 4.85 -4.72 13.15
N ARG A 96 3.99 -4.37 14.12
CA ARG A 96 3.33 -5.35 14.98
C ARG A 96 1.92 -5.60 14.46
N VAL A 97 1.67 -6.81 14.01
CA VAL A 97 0.32 -7.27 13.58
C VAL A 97 -0.68 -7.23 14.76
N THR A 98 -0.19 -7.29 15.99
CA THR A 98 -0.97 -7.19 17.23
C THR A 98 -0.22 -6.34 18.26
N CYS A 99 -0.79 -5.23 18.76
CA CYS A 99 -0.28 -4.59 19.99
C CYS A 99 -0.60 -5.55 21.14
N GLU A 100 0.39 -5.88 21.99
CA GLU A 100 0.28 -6.90 23.06
C GLU A 100 -0.85 -6.63 24.06
N HIS A 101 -1.45 -5.42 24.04
CA HIS A 101 -2.68 -5.09 24.76
C HIS A 101 -3.92 -5.92 24.37
N GLN A 102 -3.91 -6.63 23.23
CA GLN A 102 -4.99 -7.57 22.88
C GLN A 102 -4.90 -8.94 23.58
N ARG A 103 -3.79 -9.26 24.26
CA ARG A 103 -3.64 -10.56 24.98
C ARG A 103 -4.40 -10.62 26.30
N GLY A 104 -5.18 -9.60 26.65
CA GLY A 104 -6.00 -9.54 27.88
C GLY A 104 -7.51 -9.69 27.68
N LEU A 105 -7.97 -10.00 26.46
CA LEU A 105 -9.41 -10.12 26.12
C LEU A 105 -9.77 -11.46 25.46
N LEU A 106 -8.96 -12.51 25.66
CA LEU A 106 -9.30 -13.90 25.30
C LEU A 106 -9.15 -14.80 26.52
#